data_AF-A0A258U7P9-F1
#
_entry.id   AF-A0A258U7P9-F1
#
_cell.length_a   1.000
_cell.length_b   1.000
_cell.length_c   1.000
_cell.angle_alpha   90.00
_cell.angle_beta   90.00
_cell.angle_gamma   90.00
#
_symmetry.space_group_name_H-M   'P 1'
#
loop_
_entity.id
_entity.type
_entity.pdbx_description
1 polymer ?
#
loop_
_entity_poly.entity_id
_entity_poly.type
_entity_poly.pdbx_seq_one_letter_code
_entity_poly.pdbx_strand_id
1 'polypeptide(L)'
;MHPYKKKASPHDVVNQFFDAFSLATAEDYLLSSFKAAESMPVWKKSAPYNLIYFFEQLANLIHAFSEKANQKNEANQYAKCRKCINKYTVKQWDEYLHYILSFALSNNSLSEAGVQLELMHLFDYLKQLLATSYLLKS
;
A
#
# COMPACT_ATOMS: atom_id res chain seq x y z
N MET A 1 21.45 -14.65 -22.46
CA MET A 1 20.79 -15.42 -21.38
C MET A 1 20.54 -14.48 -20.22
N HIS A 2 19.35 -13.87 -20.14
CA HIS A 2 18.96 -13.14 -18.94
C HIS A 2 18.47 -14.17 -17.91
N PRO A 3 19.04 -14.24 -16.70
CA PRO A 3 18.48 -15.09 -15.67
C PRO A 3 17.09 -14.55 -15.36
N TYR A 4 16.06 -15.39 -15.54
CA TYR A 4 14.71 -15.09 -15.09
C TYR A 4 14.79 -14.71 -13.61
N LYS A 5 14.61 -13.42 -13.28
CA LYS A 5 14.42 -12.99 -11.89
C LYS A 5 13.20 -13.74 -11.38
N LYS A 6 13.43 -14.71 -10.49
CA LYS A 6 12.35 -15.41 -9.78
C LYS A 6 11.48 -14.32 -9.12
N LYS A 7 10.20 -14.27 -9.47
CA LYS A 7 9.27 -13.32 -8.88
C LYS A 7 9.22 -13.58 -7.38
N ALA A 8 9.36 -12.52 -6.58
CA ALA A 8 9.35 -12.63 -5.12
C ALA A 8 8.02 -13.23 -4.67
N SER A 9 8.05 -14.18 -3.72
CA SER A 9 6.82 -14.73 -3.18
C SER A 9 6.10 -13.68 -2.31
N PRO A 10 4.78 -13.79 -2.09
CA PRO A 10 4.08 -12.88 -1.17
C PRO A 10 4.72 -12.82 0.22
N HIS A 11 5.27 -13.95 0.68
CA HIS A 11 6.02 -14.01 1.92
C HIS A 11 7.29 -13.15 1.89
N ASP A 12 8.10 -13.25 0.83
CA ASP A 12 9.31 -12.43 0.68
C ASP A 12 8.98 -10.94 0.66
N VAL A 13 7.88 -10.56 0.00
CA VAL A 13 7.41 -9.17 -0.07
C VAL A 13 6.93 -8.66 1.29
N VAL A 14 6.23 -9.49 2.07
CA VAL A 14 5.83 -9.16 3.45
C VAL A 14 7.07 -8.91 4.31
N ASN A 15 8.04 -9.82 4.28
CA ASN A 15 9.26 -9.68 5.08
C ASN A 15 10.04 -8.42 4.66
N GLN A 16 10.24 -8.20 3.36
CA GLN A 16 10.90 -7.00 2.85
C GLN A 16 10.20 -5.70 3.29
N PHE A 17 8.86 -5.67 3.23
CA PHE A 17 8.09 -4.51 3.68
C PHE A 17 8.35 -4.22 5.17
N PHE A 18 8.25 -5.24 6.02
CA PHE A 18 8.38 -5.08 7.47
C PHE A 18 9.82 -5.05 7.98
N ASP A 19 10.81 -5.27 7.13
CA ASP A 19 12.22 -4.98 7.41
C ASP A 19 12.52 -3.51 7.16
N ALA A 20 11.80 -2.87 6.23
CA ALA A 20 11.88 -1.43 5.98
C ALA A 20 11.03 -0.60 6.94
N PHE A 21 9.84 -1.09 7.31
CA PHE A 21 8.87 -0.35 8.13
C PHE A 21 8.32 -1.21 9.26
N SER A 22 8.40 -0.72 10.51
CA SER A 22 7.60 -1.31 11.57
C SER A 22 6.11 -1.13 11.29
N LEU A 23 5.23 -1.98 11.83
CA LEU A 23 3.77 -1.81 11.66
C LEU A 23 3.32 -0.42 12.12
N ALA A 24 3.80 0.05 13.28
CA ALA A 24 3.47 1.38 13.79
C ALA A 24 3.95 2.50 12.85
N THR A 25 5.15 2.38 12.29
CA THR A 25 5.67 3.34 11.30
C THR A 25 4.82 3.33 10.02
N ALA A 26 4.44 2.15 9.53
CA ALA A 26 3.62 2.01 8.34
C ALA A 26 2.22 2.63 8.53
N GLU A 27 1.58 2.40 9.67
CA GLU A 27 0.29 3.03 10.01
C GLU A 27 0.41 4.55 10.14
N ASP A 28 1.51 5.04 10.72
CA ASP A 28 1.77 6.47 10.88
C ASP A 28 2.00 7.19 9.54
N TYR A 29 2.72 6.54 8.62
CA TYR A 29 2.91 6.99 7.24
C TYR A 29 1.57 7.03 6.51
N LEU A 30 0.80 5.95 6.57
CA LEU A 30 -0.52 5.85 5.94
C LEU A 30 -1.47 6.95 6.44
N LEU A 31 -1.62 7.11 7.75
CA LEU A 31 -2.53 8.11 8.31
C LEU A 31 -2.12 9.54 7.92
N SER A 32 -0.81 9.83 7.98
CA SER A 32 -0.33 11.17 7.69
C SER A 32 -0.36 11.53 6.21
N SER A 33 -0.13 10.58 5.30
CA SER A 33 -0.24 10.81 3.87
C SER A 33 -1.69 11.06 3.46
N PHE A 34 -2.64 10.31 4.03
CA PHE A 34 -4.07 10.54 3.79
C PHE A 34 -4.50 11.93 4.29
N LYS A 35 -4.11 12.31 5.51
CA LYS A 35 -4.37 13.66 6.04
C LYS A 35 -3.77 14.75 5.15
N ALA A 36 -2.53 14.56 4.68
CA ALA A 36 -1.86 15.49 3.78
C ALA A 36 -2.59 15.65 2.45
N ALA A 37 -2.95 14.53 1.82
CA ALA A 37 -3.68 14.52 0.55
C ALA A 37 -5.09 15.15 0.66
N GLU A 38 -5.75 15.02 1.80
CA GLU A 38 -7.11 15.53 2.02
C GLU A 38 -7.15 17.01 2.42
N SER A 39 -6.30 17.46 3.34
CA SER A 39 -6.49 18.72 4.08
C SER A 39 -5.56 19.88 3.68
N MET A 40 -4.79 19.73 2.59
CA MET A 40 -3.78 20.68 2.11
C MET A 40 -2.48 20.90 2.92
N PRO A 41 -2.08 20.13 3.95
CA PRO A 41 -0.71 20.24 4.45
C PRO A 41 0.22 19.38 3.60
N VAL A 42 1.23 19.99 2.97
CA VAL A 42 2.36 19.23 2.38
C VAL A 42 2.90 18.27 3.45
N TRP A 43 3.02 16.99 3.10
CA TRP A 43 3.54 15.99 4.02
C TRP A 43 4.98 16.31 4.42
N LYS A 44 5.21 16.51 5.72
CA LYS A 44 6.49 16.97 6.28
C LYS A 44 7.04 16.06 7.38
N LYS A 45 6.54 14.83 7.50
CA LYS A 45 7.01 13.91 8.57
C LYS A 45 8.44 13.42 8.35
N SER A 46 8.90 13.32 7.11
CA SER A 46 10.30 13.06 6.79
C SER A 46 10.64 13.54 5.37
N ALA A 47 11.77 13.10 4.82
CA ALA A 47 12.13 13.40 3.44
C ALA A 47 11.06 12.86 2.46
N PRO A 48 10.68 13.62 1.41
CA PRO A 48 9.70 13.18 0.40
C PRO A 48 10.01 11.80 -0.20
N TYR A 49 11.31 11.50 -0.40
CA TYR A 49 11.77 10.21 -0.90
C TYR A 49 11.32 9.03 -0.03
N ASN A 50 11.27 9.19 1.30
CA ASN A 50 10.80 8.12 2.19
C ASN A 50 9.32 7.83 1.98
N LEU A 51 8.51 8.85 1.69
CA LEU A 51 7.10 8.67 1.40
C LEU A 51 6.90 7.96 0.06
N ILE A 52 7.67 8.35 -0.96
CA ILE A 52 7.67 7.67 -2.26
C ILE A 52 8.02 6.19 -2.08
N TYR A 53 9.12 5.90 -1.37
CA TYR A 53 9.55 4.53 -1.10
C TYR A 53 8.50 3.73 -0.31
N PHE A 54 7.84 4.34 0.68
CA PHE A 54 6.74 3.71 1.41
C PHE A 54 5.59 3.30 0.47
N PHE A 55 5.16 4.20 -0.42
CA PHE A 55 4.09 3.91 -1.39
C PHE A 55 4.50 2.86 -2.42
N GLU A 56 5.77 2.82 -2.84
CA GLU A 56 6.31 1.76 -3.69
C GLU A 56 6.25 0.38 -3.00
N GLN A 57 6.69 0.30 -1.74
CA GLN A 57 6.62 -0.95 -0.98
C GLN A 57 5.16 -1.38 -0.72
N LEU A 58 4.26 -0.42 -0.46
CA LEU A 58 2.83 -0.70 -0.29
C LEU A 58 2.18 -1.21 -1.58
N ALA A 59 2.53 -0.64 -2.73
CA ALA A 59 2.07 -1.12 -4.04
C ALA A 59 2.56 -2.55 -4.31
N ASN A 60 3.85 -2.83 -4.04
CA ASN A 60 4.41 -4.19 -4.17
C ASN A 60 3.64 -5.21 -3.30
N LEU A 61 3.27 -4.82 -2.07
CA LEU A 61 2.48 -5.66 -1.17
C LEU A 61 1.10 -5.96 -1.75
N ILE A 62 0.40 -4.96 -2.28
CA ILE A 62 -0.90 -5.14 -2.96
C ILE A 62 -0.74 -6.06 -4.17
N HIS A 63 0.27 -5.85 -5.00
CA HIS A 63 0.53 -6.64 -6.20
C HIS A 63 0.76 -8.10 -5.83
N ALA A 64 1.61 -8.37 -4.83
CA ALA A 64 1.93 -9.71 -4.37
C ALA A 64 0.69 -10.49 -3.92
N PHE A 65 -0.25 -9.83 -3.22
CA PHE A 65 -1.49 -10.49 -2.81
C PHE A 65 -2.54 -10.57 -3.93
N SER A 66 -2.49 -9.66 -4.92
CA SER A 66 -3.43 -9.64 -6.04
C SER A 66 -3.19 -10.78 -7.03
N GLU A 67 -1.96 -11.30 -7.09
CA GLU A 67 -1.64 -12.45 -7.90
C GLU A 67 -2.43 -13.67 -7.41
N LYS A 68 -3.19 -14.28 -8.33
CA LYS A 68 -3.85 -15.55 -8.06
C LYS A 68 -2.76 -16.57 -7.70
N ALA A 69 -2.67 -16.96 -6.43
CA ALA A 69 -1.81 -18.08 -6.04
C ALA A 69 -2.24 -19.28 -6.88
N ASN A 70 -1.35 -19.74 -7.75
CA ASN A 70 -1.50 -20.98 -8.52
C ASN A 70 -1.36 -22.23 -7.63
N GLN A 71 -1.49 -22.11 -6.31
CA GLN A 71 -1.15 -23.18 -5.37
C GLN A 71 -2.28 -23.39 -4.36
N LYS A 72 -2.87 -24.59 -4.40
CA LYS A 72 -4.01 -25.05 -3.58
C LYS A 72 -3.79 -24.91 -2.06
N ASN A 73 -2.55 -24.75 -1.58
CA ASN A 73 -2.22 -24.65 -0.15
C ASN A 73 -2.02 -23.21 0.36
N GLU A 74 -1.72 -22.23 -0.50
CA GLU A 74 -1.50 -20.82 -0.09
C GLU A 74 -2.80 -19.99 -0.05
N ALA A 75 -3.87 -20.52 -0.66
CA ALA A 75 -5.13 -19.81 -0.80
C ALA A 75 -5.76 -19.41 0.54
N ASN A 76 -5.52 -20.19 1.61
CA ASN A 76 -6.07 -19.91 2.94
C ASN A 76 -5.22 -18.90 3.74
N GLN A 77 -3.88 -19.01 3.67
CA GLN A 77 -2.98 -18.17 4.46
C GLN A 77 -3.11 -16.69 4.10
N TYR A 78 -3.22 -16.37 2.81
CA TYR A 78 -3.34 -14.99 2.32
C TYR A 78 -4.78 -14.53 2.11
N ALA A 79 -5.78 -15.33 2.48
CA ALA A 79 -7.20 -15.05 2.21
C ALA A 79 -7.65 -13.70 2.78
N LYS A 80 -7.19 -13.36 3.99
CA LYS A 80 -7.51 -12.08 4.64
C LYS A 80 -6.92 -10.90 3.89
N CYS A 81 -5.64 -10.95 3.53
CA CYS A 81 -4.98 -9.90 2.75
C CYS A 81 -5.67 -9.70 1.39
N ARG A 82 -6.00 -10.82 0.71
CA ARG A 82 -6.75 -10.79 -0.57
C ARG A 82 -8.12 -10.14 -0.44
N LYS A 83 -8.84 -10.44 0.64
CA LYS A 83 -10.15 -9.82 0.89
C LYS A 83 -10.06 -8.29 0.98
N CYS A 84 -8.99 -7.76 1.58
CA CYS A 84 -8.77 -6.30 1.66
C CYS A 84 -8.57 -5.67 0.28
N ILE A 85 -7.86 -6.33 -0.62
CA ILE A 85 -7.49 -5.73 -1.92
C ILE A 85 -8.42 -6.11 -3.08
N ASN A 86 -9.20 -7.18 -2.99
CA ASN A 86 -10.10 -7.64 -4.06
C ASN A 86 -11.28 -6.70 -4.35
N LYS A 87 -11.45 -5.63 -3.56
CA LYS A 87 -12.46 -4.60 -3.81
C LYS A 87 -12.16 -3.79 -5.08
N TYR A 88 -10.89 -3.66 -5.43
CA TYR A 88 -10.42 -2.90 -6.59
C TYR A 88 -9.47 -3.75 -7.44
N THR A 89 -9.37 -3.42 -8.72
CA THR A 89 -8.34 -4.00 -9.59
C THR A 89 -6.96 -3.45 -9.21
N VAL A 90 -5.88 -4.17 -9.58
CA VAL A 90 -4.50 -3.69 -9.37
C VAL A 90 -4.30 -2.30 -9.96
N LYS A 91 -4.82 -2.07 -11.18
CA LYS A 91 -4.75 -0.78 -11.85
C LYS A 91 -5.41 0.34 -11.04
N GLN A 92 -6.59 0.08 -10.46
CA GLN A 92 -7.27 1.05 -9.60
C GLN A 92 -6.46 1.32 -8.33
N TRP A 93 -5.87 0.29 -7.71
CA TRP A 93 -4.98 0.48 -6.57
C TRP A 93 -3.78 1.35 -6.91
N ASP A 94 -3.12 1.11 -8.03
CA ASP A 94 -2.00 1.92 -8.50
C ASP A 94 -2.41 3.38 -8.70
N GLU A 95 -3.55 3.62 -9.35
CA GLU A 95 -4.11 4.96 -9.54
C GLU A 95 -4.42 5.66 -8.20
N TYR A 96 -5.06 4.96 -7.26
CA TYR A 96 -5.42 5.53 -5.97
C TYR A 96 -4.21 5.83 -5.10
N LEU A 97 -3.24 4.91 -5.02
CA LEU A 97 -1.98 5.12 -4.33
C LEU A 97 -1.22 6.30 -4.94
N HIS A 98 -1.21 6.40 -6.28
CA HIS A 98 -0.59 7.52 -6.97
C HIS A 98 -1.27 8.85 -6.64
N TYR A 99 -2.60 8.91 -6.62
CA TYR A 99 -3.31 10.13 -6.22
C TYR A 99 -2.96 10.52 -4.79
N ILE A 100 -3.04 9.59 -3.83
CA ILE A 100 -2.72 9.91 -2.43
C ILE A 100 -1.29 10.43 -2.31
N LEU A 101 -0.31 9.76 -2.92
CA LEU A 101 1.09 10.20 -2.89
C LEU A 101 1.29 11.57 -3.53
N SER A 102 0.78 11.77 -4.74
CA SER A 102 0.94 13.01 -5.49
C SER A 102 0.33 14.20 -4.74
N PHE A 103 -0.88 14.04 -4.20
CA PHE A 103 -1.53 15.11 -3.46
C PHE A 103 -0.90 15.34 -2.08
N ALA A 104 -0.47 14.28 -1.38
CA ALA A 104 0.27 14.42 -0.12
C ALA A 104 1.59 15.20 -0.27
N LEU A 105 2.22 15.14 -1.45
CA LEU A 105 3.45 15.86 -1.76
C LEU A 105 3.21 17.22 -2.44
N SER A 106 1.97 17.56 -2.77
CA SER A 106 1.62 18.80 -3.46
C SER A 106 1.08 19.86 -2.50
N ASN A 107 0.95 21.09 -3.00
CA ASN A 107 0.26 22.17 -2.30
C ASN A 107 -1.27 22.15 -2.50
N ASN A 108 -1.77 21.25 -3.33
CA ASN A 108 -3.20 21.10 -3.60
C ASN A 108 -3.73 19.90 -2.80
N SER A 109 -5.00 19.95 -2.43
CA SER A 109 -5.72 18.79 -1.89
C SER A 109 -6.53 18.05 -2.96
N LEU A 110 -6.85 16.80 -2.67
CA LEU A 110 -7.83 16.02 -3.46
C LEU A 110 -9.19 16.73 -3.53
N SER A 111 -9.60 17.36 -2.43
CA SER A 111 -10.86 18.10 -2.34
C SER A 111 -10.89 19.27 -3.33
N GLU A 112 -9.83 20.07 -3.40
CA GLU A 112 -9.74 21.20 -4.33
C GLU A 112 -9.65 20.78 -5.78
N ALA A 113 -8.98 19.66 -6.07
CA ALA A 113 -8.90 19.12 -7.42
C ALA A 113 -10.21 18.45 -7.89
N GLY A 114 -11.25 18.42 -7.05
CA GLY A 114 -12.52 17.77 -7.35
C GLY A 114 -12.39 16.25 -7.49
N VAL A 115 -11.33 15.65 -6.95
CA VAL A 115 -11.09 14.21 -7.02
C VAL A 115 -11.94 13.52 -5.95
N GLN A 116 -12.99 12.83 -6.39
CA GLN A 116 -13.85 12.05 -5.51
C GLN A 116 -13.24 10.67 -5.27
N LEU A 117 -12.44 10.56 -4.21
CA LEU A 117 -11.96 9.29 -3.68
C LEU A 117 -12.68 8.98 -2.37
N GLU A 118 -13.13 7.73 -2.22
CA GLU A 118 -13.64 7.17 -0.97
C GLU A 118 -12.47 6.96 0.02
N LEU A 119 -11.83 8.05 0.44
CA LEU A 119 -10.57 8.03 1.21
C LEU A 119 -10.67 7.24 2.50
N MET A 120 -11.79 7.36 3.22
CA MET A 120 -12.02 6.61 4.45
C MET A 120 -12.02 5.10 4.19
N HIS A 121 -12.70 4.64 3.14
CA HIS A 121 -12.73 3.22 2.77
C HIS A 121 -11.35 2.74 2.32
N LEU A 122 -10.63 3.52 1.50
CA LEU A 122 -9.27 3.18 1.07
C LEU A 122 -8.31 3.07 2.25
N PHE A 123 -8.38 4.02 3.19
CA PHE A 123 -7.60 4.00 4.42
C PHE A 123 -7.87 2.73 5.23
N ASP A 124 -9.14 2.37 5.43
CA ASP A 124 -9.52 1.19 6.20
C ASP A 124 -9.02 -0.11 5.55
N TYR A 125 -9.13 -0.22 4.22
CA TYR A 125 -8.61 -1.39 3.50
C TYR A 125 -7.09 -1.50 3.60
N LEU A 126 -6.36 -0.40 3.42
CA LEU A 126 -4.90 -0.39 3.51
C LEU A 126 -4.42 -0.66 4.94
N LYS A 127 -5.11 -0.10 5.95
CA LYS A 127 -4.81 -0.38 7.37
C LYS A 127 -5.03 -1.85 7.70
N GLN A 128 -6.15 -2.43 7.26
CA GLN A 128 -6.40 -3.86 7.44
C GLN A 128 -5.38 -4.72 6.69
N LEU A 129 -4.96 -4.31 5.49
CA LEU A 129 -3.92 -4.98 4.73
C LEU A 129 -2.60 -4.99 5.52
N LEU A 130 -2.16 -3.85 6.05
CA LEU A 130 -0.94 -3.77 6.86
C LEU A 130 -1.03 -4.69 8.09
N ALA A 131 -2.12 -4.60 8.85
CA ALA A 131 -2.31 -5.40 10.05
C ALA A 131 -2.34 -6.91 9.75
N THR A 132 -3.05 -7.32 8.69
CA THR A 132 -3.13 -8.74 8.31
C THR A 132 -1.85 -9.26 7.69
N SER A 133 -1.10 -8.43 6.96
CA SER A 133 0.21 -8.77 6.39
C SER A 133 1.26 -8.92 7.49
N TYR A 134 1.22 -8.09 8.53
CA TYR A 134 2.16 -8.17 9.65
C TYR A 134 2.09 -9.51 10.37
N LEU A 135 0.91 -10.10 10.49
CA LEU A 135 0.71 -11.43 11.08
C LEU A 135 1.33 -12.58 10.24
N LEU A 136 1.72 -12.29 9.01
CA LEU A 136 2.37 -13.24 8.11
C LEU A 136 3.90 -13.11 8.13
N LYS A 137 4.44 -12.08 8.80
CA LYS A 137 5.89 -11.93 8.99
C LYS A 137 6.41 -13.11 9.82
N SER A 138 7.44 -13.80 9.32
CA SER A 138 8.16 -14.86 10.04
C SER A 138 9.64 -14.56 10.18
#